data_AF-A0A958KRP2-F1
#
_entry.id   AF-A0A958KRP2-F1
#
_cell.length_a   1.000
_cell.length_b   1.000
_cell.length_c   1.000
_cell.angle_alpha   90.00
_cell.angle_beta   90.00
_cell.angle_gamma   90.00
#
_symmetry.space_group_name_H-M   'P 1'
#
loop_
_entity.id
_entity.type
_entity.pdbx_description
1 polymer ?
#
loop_
_entity_poly.entity_id
_entity_poly.type
_entity_poly.pdbx_seq_one_letter_code
_entity_poly.pdbx_strand_id
1 'polypeptide(L)'
;MFLFSLLISFCFSRTVDFSWEAFDDAKAYQIQISTDTDFKKILQKKVIKAPAFSADLNYGLYYYRVRAIDNSKRPGVWSETERIIVKPYAPEPQTPKAGAVIRRFEKDVATEFSWKSSSDIKDFQILISKDTGEVIIEKNLTSNKWVWKPENEGRYRWKVRAIQDGKSSDFSEERTLDVERRNLNAPLLIKPDIDGYFPAYRKITFEWETFPPSTLSHIEIEGPENYKRVNLSKLEHNIDGLPPGNYRWRILSSESKNSPKIASEWKTFVVNEEVLSNQDYYIGMNLSLIKNKTNYKTTRPSATSSNVDESDDLIQYNWYANWQMSKTSSLFFQLKKSEYDFSTQLDRNAIDIAYQMRIGVPNFQQVFFIGLRQSQYIEEWTEASTLSNIVTGRGPILGIKMLGRLPTDHRLHIDFLFHKIESSQQKFGDIDGEVYEFKVGLSKKLWHKIWWKLETGFNKELVKFSTDTQGNTKWNSEEFEVISLGFEYRH
;
A
#
# COMPACT_ATOMS: atom_id res chain seq x y z
N MET A 1 34.70 12.82 61.26
CA MET A 1 33.64 13.13 60.29
C MET A 1 33.25 11.83 59.62
N PHE A 2 32.30 11.10 60.20
CA PHE A 2 31.82 9.84 59.62
C PHE A 2 30.54 10.13 58.84
N LEU A 3 30.62 9.94 57.52
CA LEU A 3 29.45 9.86 56.64
C LEU A 3 28.68 8.58 56.98
N PHE A 4 27.43 8.72 57.40
CA PHE A 4 26.48 7.61 57.35
C PHE A 4 25.76 7.66 55.99
N SER A 5 26.08 6.66 55.16
CA SER A 5 25.29 6.27 54.01
C SER A 5 23.93 5.78 54.49
N LEU A 6 22.87 6.54 54.20
CA LEU A 6 21.49 6.16 54.47
C LEU A 6 21.06 5.11 53.45
N LEU A 7 21.22 3.82 53.79
CA LEU A 7 20.49 2.75 53.11
C LEU A 7 19.06 2.76 53.66
N ILE A 8 18.13 3.32 52.89
CA ILE A 8 16.69 3.24 53.18
C ILE A 8 16.26 1.79 52.93
N SER A 9 16.27 0.99 53.99
CA SER A 9 15.57 -0.28 54.02
C SER A 9 14.19 -0.03 54.62
N PHE A 10 13.15 0.04 53.77
CA PHE A 10 11.76 0.16 54.21
C PHE A 10 11.41 -1.01 55.13
N CYS A 11 11.17 -0.73 56.41
CA CYS A 11 10.77 -1.75 57.38
C CYS A 11 9.24 -1.97 57.28
N PHE A 12 8.85 -3.05 56.62
CA PHE A 12 7.46 -3.48 56.38
C PHE A 12 6.82 -4.11 57.63
N SER A 13 6.84 -3.43 58.77
CA SER A 13 6.49 -4.07 60.04
C SER A 13 5.47 -3.29 60.86
N ARG A 14 4.47 -4.03 61.37
CA ARG A 14 3.56 -3.64 62.47
C ARG A 14 4.28 -3.48 63.83
N THR A 15 5.61 -3.51 63.80
CA THR A 15 6.47 -3.30 64.97
C THR A 15 6.38 -1.86 65.46
N VAL A 16 6.04 -1.73 66.73
CA VAL A 16 6.08 -0.48 67.48
C VAL A 16 7.27 -0.55 68.43
N ASP A 17 8.15 0.43 68.29
CA ASP A 17 9.32 0.59 69.15
C ASP A 17 8.99 1.54 70.31
N PHE A 18 9.05 0.99 71.51
CA PHE A 18 8.96 1.72 72.77
C PHE A 18 10.37 1.96 73.27
N SER A 19 10.68 3.18 73.67
CA SER A 19 11.92 3.53 74.35
C SER A 19 11.61 4.46 75.52
N TRP A 20 12.41 4.35 76.56
CA TRP A 20 12.30 5.19 77.75
C TRP A 20 13.69 5.51 78.29
N GLU A 21 13.75 6.49 79.19
CA GLU A 21 15.00 6.87 79.83
C GLU A 21 15.50 5.75 80.75
N ALA A 22 16.81 5.46 80.69
CA ALA A 22 17.42 4.49 81.58
C ALA A 22 17.50 5.05 83.00
N PHE A 23 17.17 4.21 83.98
CA PHE A 23 17.27 4.51 85.40
C PHE A 23 18.49 3.79 85.98
N ASP A 24 19.39 4.52 86.63
CA ASP A 24 20.70 4.00 87.06
C ASP A 24 20.62 2.78 87.99
N ASP A 25 19.62 2.74 88.86
CA ASP A 25 19.41 1.64 89.82
C ASP A 25 18.56 0.48 89.25
N ALA A 26 18.11 0.57 87.99
CA ALA A 26 17.27 -0.46 87.38
C ALA A 26 18.10 -1.59 86.80
N LYS A 27 17.84 -2.82 87.27
CA LYS A 27 18.42 -4.04 86.69
C LYS A 27 17.64 -4.56 85.49
N ALA A 28 16.34 -4.26 85.46
CA ALA A 28 15.43 -4.58 84.37
C ALA A 28 14.25 -3.61 84.38
N TYR A 29 13.44 -3.66 83.34
CA TYR A 29 12.20 -2.92 83.20
C TYR A 29 11.08 -3.89 82.92
N GLN A 30 9.90 -3.57 83.43
CA GLN A 30 8.67 -4.25 83.07
C GLN A 30 7.78 -3.31 82.27
N ILE A 31 7.41 -3.72 81.06
CA ILE A 31 6.43 -3.02 80.22
C ILE A 31 5.10 -3.79 80.20
N GLN A 32 4.00 -3.05 80.22
CA GLN A 32 2.65 -3.56 79.96
C GLN A 32 2.02 -2.80 78.80
N ILE A 33 1.37 -3.53 77.90
CA ILE A 33 0.56 -3.00 76.80
C ILE A 33 -0.84 -3.57 76.95
N SER A 34 -1.86 -2.71 76.90
CA SER A 34 -3.26 -3.04 77.15
C SER A 34 -4.19 -2.33 76.15
N THR A 35 -5.41 -2.86 75.99
CA THR A 35 -6.49 -2.20 75.24
C THR A 35 -7.38 -1.33 76.12
N ASP A 36 -7.15 -1.27 77.43
CA ASP A 36 -7.88 -0.43 78.37
C ASP A 36 -6.94 0.38 79.26
N THR A 37 -7.42 1.56 79.68
CA THR A 37 -6.65 2.52 80.48
C THR A 37 -6.32 2.02 81.88
N ASP A 38 -7.11 1.09 82.41
CA ASP A 38 -6.95 0.54 83.77
C ASP A 38 -6.04 -0.70 83.80
N PHE A 39 -5.57 -1.17 82.63
CA PHE A 39 -4.78 -2.40 82.46
C PHE A 39 -5.48 -3.67 82.97
N LYS A 40 -6.80 -3.78 82.83
CA LYS A 40 -7.60 -4.98 83.14
C LYS A 40 -7.44 -6.07 82.07
N LYS A 41 -7.17 -5.70 80.82
CA LYS A 41 -6.95 -6.56 79.66
C LYS A 41 -5.55 -6.32 79.11
N ILE A 42 -4.57 -6.98 79.70
CA ILE A 42 -3.17 -6.89 79.26
C ILE A 42 -2.99 -7.76 78.01
N LEU A 43 -2.53 -7.15 76.92
CA LEU A 43 -2.16 -7.87 75.70
C LEU A 43 -0.74 -8.41 75.78
N GLN A 44 0.20 -7.58 76.25
CA GLN A 44 1.59 -7.96 76.40
C GLN A 44 2.15 -7.48 77.74
N LYS A 45 2.94 -8.34 78.37
CA LYS A 45 3.70 -8.04 79.59
C LYS A 45 5.08 -8.68 79.45
N LYS A 46 6.13 -7.87 79.50
CA LYS A 46 7.51 -8.34 79.34
C LYS A 46 8.41 -7.71 80.39
N VAL A 47 9.42 -8.47 80.81
CA VAL A 47 10.53 -7.99 81.63
C VAL A 47 11.78 -8.06 80.77
N ILE A 48 12.46 -6.93 80.61
CA ILE A 48 13.59 -6.75 79.69
C ILE A 48 14.69 -5.95 80.36
N LYS A 49 15.94 -6.14 79.94
CA LYS A 49 17.09 -5.42 80.53
C LYS A 49 17.33 -4.07 79.88
N ALA A 50 17.11 -3.97 78.57
CA ALA A 50 17.30 -2.74 77.82
C ALA A 50 16.16 -1.75 78.11
N PRO A 51 16.41 -0.44 78.07
CA PRO A 51 15.39 0.60 78.21
C PRO A 51 14.58 0.79 76.90
N ALA A 52 14.33 -0.30 76.17
CA ALA A 52 13.62 -0.30 74.91
C ALA A 52 12.95 -1.65 74.66
N PHE A 53 11.78 -1.63 74.03
CA PHE A 53 10.99 -2.81 73.68
C PHE A 53 10.35 -2.65 72.31
N SER A 54 10.45 -3.66 71.47
CA SER A 54 9.73 -3.71 70.20
C SER A 54 8.57 -4.70 70.31
N ALA A 55 7.36 -4.26 69.99
CA ALA A 55 6.16 -5.09 70.01
C ALA A 55 5.52 -5.15 68.62
N ASP A 56 5.19 -6.34 68.15
CA ASP A 56 4.29 -6.49 67.00
C ASP A 56 2.85 -6.34 67.47
N LEU A 57 2.16 -5.28 67.01
CA LEU A 57 0.80 -4.93 67.41
C LEU A 57 -0.10 -4.80 66.18
N ASN A 58 -1.32 -5.33 66.27
CA ASN A 58 -2.33 -5.09 65.26
C ASN A 58 -2.72 -3.60 65.20
N TYR A 59 -3.40 -3.19 64.14
CA TYR A 59 -3.91 -1.82 64.05
C TYR A 59 -4.96 -1.57 65.14
N GLY A 60 -4.83 -0.48 65.88
CA GLY A 60 -5.66 -0.27 67.07
C GLY A 60 -5.18 0.84 67.99
N LEU A 61 -5.97 1.09 69.03
CA LEU A 61 -5.61 1.97 70.15
C LEU A 61 -5.13 1.12 71.32
N TYR A 62 -3.97 1.47 71.86
CA TYR A 62 -3.37 0.80 73.00
C TYR A 62 -2.92 1.80 74.05
N TYR A 63 -2.81 1.30 75.27
CA TYR A 63 -2.26 1.99 76.41
C TYR A 63 -1.05 1.22 76.91
N TYR A 64 0.02 1.92 77.27
CA TYR A 64 1.21 1.29 77.80
C TYR A 64 1.75 2.02 79.01
N ARG A 65 2.45 1.27 79.86
CA ARG A 65 3.18 1.79 81.01
C ARG A 65 4.41 0.95 81.27
N VAL A 66 5.43 1.56 81.82
CA VAL A 66 6.71 0.92 82.15
C VAL A 66 7.09 1.18 83.60
N ARG A 67 7.81 0.25 84.22
CA ARG A 67 8.43 0.47 85.53
C ARG A 67 9.81 -0.16 85.61
N ALA A 68 10.69 0.44 86.38
CA ALA A 68 11.98 -0.14 86.74
C ALA A 68 11.81 -1.31 87.73
N ILE A 69 12.76 -2.26 87.68
CA ILE A 69 12.94 -3.34 88.65
C ILE A 69 14.38 -3.27 89.14
N ASP A 70 14.56 -3.14 90.45
CA ASP A 70 15.88 -3.00 91.08
C ASP A 70 16.67 -4.33 91.13
N ASN A 71 17.91 -4.26 91.63
CA ASN A 71 18.78 -5.43 91.81
C ASN A 71 18.20 -6.50 92.74
N SER A 72 17.31 -6.14 93.66
CA SER A 72 16.61 -7.06 94.57
C SER A 72 15.31 -7.61 93.98
N LYS A 73 15.06 -7.40 92.68
CA LYS A 73 13.83 -7.79 91.97
C LYS A 73 12.57 -7.09 92.48
N ARG A 74 12.70 -5.95 93.16
CA ARG A 74 11.56 -5.15 93.62
C ARG A 74 11.11 -4.22 92.49
N PRO A 75 9.83 -4.29 92.08
CA PRO A 75 9.30 -3.36 91.09
C PRO A 75 9.08 -1.98 91.68
N GLY A 76 9.46 -0.94 90.93
CA GLY A 76 9.15 0.45 91.24
C GLY A 76 7.70 0.84 90.92
N VAL A 77 7.42 2.14 91.04
CA VAL A 77 6.14 2.73 90.63
C VAL A 77 6.02 2.66 89.10
N TRP A 78 4.80 2.50 88.60
CA TRP A 78 4.53 2.60 87.17
C TRP A 78 4.72 4.04 86.68
N SER A 79 5.19 4.18 85.44
CA SER A 79 5.09 5.43 84.69
C SER A 79 3.63 5.87 84.57
N GLU A 80 3.45 7.11 84.11
CA GLU A 80 2.15 7.53 83.58
C GLU A 80 1.70 6.60 82.45
N THR A 81 0.38 6.45 82.33
CA THR A 81 -0.23 5.66 81.27
C THR A 81 -0.21 6.46 79.99
N GLU A 82 0.57 5.99 79.02
CA GLU A 82 0.66 6.61 77.71
C GLU A 82 -0.25 5.90 76.71
N ARG A 83 -0.70 6.63 75.68
CA ARG A 83 -1.55 6.09 74.62
C ARG A 83 -0.81 6.03 73.29
N ILE A 84 -1.09 5.00 72.50
CA ILE A 84 -0.55 4.86 71.13
C ILE A 84 -1.61 4.34 70.18
N ILE A 85 -1.67 4.92 68.98
CA ILE A 85 -2.52 4.46 67.89
C ILE A 85 -1.63 3.83 66.84
N VAL A 86 -1.78 2.53 66.63
CA VAL A 86 -1.11 1.79 65.57
C VAL A 86 -2.00 1.88 64.34
N LYS A 87 -1.50 2.55 63.31
CA LYS A 87 -2.19 2.74 62.02
C LYS A 87 -1.33 2.18 60.88
N PRO A 88 -1.94 1.83 59.73
CA PRO A 88 -1.17 1.43 58.55
C PRO A 88 -0.21 2.53 58.10
N TYR A 89 0.88 2.15 57.46
CA TYR A 89 1.76 3.10 56.79
C TYR A 89 1.10 3.67 55.54
N ALA A 90 1.46 4.90 55.18
CA ALA A 90 1.02 5.52 53.94
C ALA A 90 1.56 4.69 52.74
N PRO A 91 0.72 4.37 51.75
CA PRO A 91 1.20 3.73 50.53
C PRO A 91 2.20 4.61 49.79
N GLU A 92 3.11 3.99 49.06
CA GLU A 92 4.09 4.67 48.21
C GLU A 92 3.59 4.68 46.76
N PRO A 93 3.19 5.83 46.20
CA PRO A 93 2.74 5.92 44.81
C PRO A 93 3.79 5.39 43.84
N GLN A 94 3.39 4.70 42.77
CA GLN A 94 4.30 4.12 41.76
C GLN A 94 4.00 4.70 40.38
N THR A 95 2.80 4.50 39.86
CA THR A 95 2.32 5.12 38.62
C THR A 95 1.07 5.96 38.86
N PRO A 96 0.85 7.03 38.09
CA PRO A 96 1.83 7.70 37.23
C PRO A 96 3.02 8.27 38.04
N LYS A 97 4.17 8.48 37.39
CA LYS A 97 5.32 9.15 38.02
C LYS A 97 4.92 10.59 38.39
N ALA A 98 5.60 11.18 39.37
CA ALA A 98 5.37 12.58 39.73
C ALA A 98 5.62 13.48 38.50
N GLY A 99 4.69 14.40 38.22
CA GLY A 99 4.75 15.29 37.05
C GLY A 99 4.52 14.59 35.71
N ALA A 100 3.90 13.40 35.70
CA ALA A 100 3.57 12.73 34.46
C ALA A 100 2.64 13.58 33.60
N VAL A 101 2.88 13.56 32.28
CA VAL A 101 2.04 14.23 31.29
C VAL A 101 1.34 13.17 30.45
N ILE A 102 0.01 13.19 30.46
CA ILE A 102 -0.82 12.32 29.64
C ILE A 102 -1.38 13.14 28.50
N ARG A 103 -0.96 12.77 27.30
CA ARG A 103 -1.41 13.40 26.07
C ARG A 103 -2.51 12.56 25.47
N ARG A 104 -3.73 13.09 25.52
CA ARG A 104 -4.90 12.41 24.99
C ARG A 104 -5.23 12.92 23.59
N PHE A 105 -5.52 11.96 22.72
CA PHE A 105 -6.06 12.19 21.37
C PHE A 105 -7.54 11.85 21.31
N GLU A 106 -7.99 10.92 22.16
CA GLU A 106 -9.38 10.52 22.30
C GLU A 106 -9.88 10.87 23.70
N LYS A 107 -11.20 10.96 23.86
CA LYS A 107 -11.86 11.32 25.12
C LYS A 107 -11.58 10.33 26.26
N ASP A 108 -11.14 9.10 25.94
CA ASP A 108 -11.13 7.95 26.86
C ASP A 108 -9.75 7.32 27.13
N VAL A 109 -8.68 8.11 27.20
CA VAL A 109 -7.35 7.58 27.57
C VAL A 109 -7.37 7.11 29.03
N ALA A 110 -7.20 5.80 29.21
CA ALA A 110 -7.19 5.17 30.52
C ALA A 110 -5.77 5.25 31.13
N THR A 111 -5.69 5.70 32.37
CA THR A 111 -4.44 5.86 33.12
C THR A 111 -4.43 4.93 34.31
N GLU A 112 -3.40 4.09 34.42
CA GLU A 112 -3.23 3.23 35.60
C GLU A 112 -2.52 3.99 36.73
N PHE A 113 -3.23 4.11 37.84
CA PHE A 113 -2.71 4.51 39.13
C PHE A 113 -2.30 3.25 39.88
N SER A 114 -1.09 3.21 40.39
CA SER A 114 -0.60 2.09 41.20
C SER A 114 0.24 2.60 42.35
N TRP A 115 0.26 1.84 43.44
CA TRP A 115 1.05 2.12 44.62
C TRP A 115 1.55 0.84 45.26
N LYS A 116 2.61 0.98 46.03
CA LYS A 116 3.19 -0.06 46.87
C LYS A 116 2.66 0.12 48.30
N SER A 117 2.25 -0.97 48.93
CA SER A 117 1.76 -1.00 50.31
C SER A 117 2.11 -2.35 50.94
N SER A 118 1.95 -2.48 52.25
CA SER A 118 2.10 -3.76 52.95
C SER A 118 1.14 -4.80 52.37
N SER A 119 1.61 -6.05 52.23
CA SER A 119 0.89 -7.14 51.54
C SER A 119 -0.38 -7.62 52.25
N ASP A 120 -0.53 -7.29 53.53
CA ASP A 120 -1.70 -7.57 54.35
C ASP A 120 -2.84 -6.57 54.13
N ILE A 121 -2.57 -5.41 53.52
CA ILE A 121 -3.56 -4.36 53.27
C ILE A 121 -4.19 -4.56 51.90
N LYS A 122 -5.52 -4.64 51.87
CA LYS A 122 -6.31 -4.77 50.64
C LYS A 122 -7.15 -3.53 50.35
N ASP A 123 -7.50 -2.77 51.38
CA ASP A 123 -8.37 -1.62 51.24
C ASP A 123 -7.59 -0.31 51.17
N PHE A 124 -7.93 0.51 50.19
CA PHE A 124 -7.31 1.79 49.92
C PHE A 124 -8.37 2.85 49.63
N GLN A 125 -8.03 4.11 49.85
CA GLN A 125 -8.81 5.23 49.34
C GLN A 125 -7.91 6.12 48.51
N ILE A 126 -8.29 6.34 47.25
CA ILE A 126 -7.66 7.30 46.36
C ILE A 126 -8.47 8.59 46.32
N LEU A 127 -7.77 9.72 46.32
CA LEU A 127 -8.32 11.05 46.14
C LEU A 127 -7.63 11.72 44.96
N ILE A 128 -8.41 12.25 44.02
CA ILE A 128 -7.94 13.07 42.90
C ILE A 128 -8.63 14.43 42.96
N SER A 129 -7.84 15.50 42.94
CA SER A 129 -8.30 16.89 42.93
C SER A 129 -7.70 17.66 41.77
N LYS A 130 -8.30 18.80 41.40
CA LYS A 130 -7.67 19.78 40.51
C LYS A 130 -6.63 20.59 41.27
N ASP A 131 -5.82 21.35 40.53
CA ASP A 131 -4.84 22.27 41.11
C ASP A 131 -5.49 23.38 41.98
N THR A 132 -6.77 23.66 41.77
CA THR A 132 -7.58 24.56 42.62
C THR A 132 -7.92 23.97 44.00
N GLY A 133 -7.74 22.66 44.20
CA GLY A 133 -8.15 21.94 45.40
C GLY A 133 -9.54 21.29 45.30
N GLU A 134 -10.29 21.54 44.22
CA GLU A 134 -11.57 20.88 43.96
C GLU A 134 -11.39 19.36 43.86
N VAL A 135 -12.05 18.59 44.73
CA VAL A 135 -12.01 17.12 44.70
C VAL A 135 -12.90 16.63 43.56
N ILE A 136 -12.32 15.90 42.62
CA ILE A 136 -13.01 15.31 41.47
C ILE A 136 -13.37 13.86 41.75
N ILE A 137 -12.49 13.14 42.45
CA ILE A 137 -12.69 11.74 42.81
C ILE A 137 -12.26 11.49 44.23
N GLU A 138 -13.11 10.79 44.98
CA GLU A 138 -12.77 10.15 46.23
C GLU A 138 -13.36 8.72 46.18
N LYS A 139 -12.48 7.71 46.21
CA LYS A 139 -12.90 6.34 45.92
C LYS A 139 -12.19 5.30 46.78
N ASN A 140 -12.97 4.40 47.37
CA ASN A 140 -12.46 3.21 48.05
C ASN A 140 -12.19 2.08 47.05
N LEU A 141 -11.09 1.36 47.24
CA LEU A 141 -10.55 0.36 46.33
C LEU A 141 -10.06 -0.85 47.12
N THR A 142 -10.20 -2.04 46.55
CA THR A 142 -9.76 -3.32 47.14
C THR A 142 -8.50 -3.88 46.47
N SER A 143 -7.80 -3.04 45.71
CA SER A 143 -6.59 -3.36 44.94
C SER A 143 -5.60 -2.23 45.05
N ASN A 144 -4.30 -2.55 44.93
CA ASN A 144 -3.22 -1.57 44.94
C ASN A 144 -3.01 -0.86 43.57
N LYS A 145 -3.96 -1.04 42.66
CA LYS A 145 -3.99 -0.37 41.36
C LYS A 145 -5.42 -0.05 40.95
N TRP A 146 -5.57 1.01 40.17
CA TRP A 146 -6.85 1.44 39.62
C TRP A 146 -6.66 2.19 38.31
N VAL A 147 -7.55 1.95 37.36
CA VAL A 147 -7.55 2.64 36.08
C VAL A 147 -8.59 3.75 36.08
N TRP A 148 -8.15 4.96 35.80
CA TRP A 148 -9.00 6.15 35.69
C TRP A 148 -8.98 6.73 34.28
N LYS A 149 -10.13 7.26 33.84
CA LYS A 149 -10.27 7.99 32.57
C LYS A 149 -10.62 9.45 32.87
N PRO A 150 -9.68 10.40 32.72
CA PRO A 150 -9.95 11.81 32.94
C PRO A 150 -10.86 12.39 31.85
N GLU A 151 -12.00 12.94 32.24
CA GLU A 151 -12.97 13.55 31.31
C GLU A 151 -12.49 14.88 30.74
N ASN A 152 -11.76 15.66 31.53
CA ASN A 152 -11.31 17.00 31.20
C ASN A 152 -9.78 17.11 31.21
N GLU A 153 -9.28 18.14 30.53
CA GLU A 153 -7.87 18.51 30.56
C GLU A 153 -7.54 19.36 31.77
N GLY A 154 -6.26 19.46 32.09
CA GLY A 154 -5.74 20.25 33.19
C GLY A 154 -4.83 19.48 34.11
N ARG A 155 -4.36 20.18 35.14
CA ARG A 155 -3.49 19.66 36.18
C ARG A 155 -4.30 19.05 37.31
N TYR A 156 -4.00 17.79 37.60
CA TYR A 156 -4.58 17.02 38.70
C TYR A 156 -3.54 16.71 39.75
N ARG A 157 -3.98 16.61 40.99
CA ARG A 157 -3.22 16.14 42.14
C ARG A 157 -3.88 14.90 42.68
N TRP A 158 -3.09 13.91 43.05
CA TRP A 158 -3.61 12.66 43.57
C TRP A 158 -2.78 12.14 44.73
N LYS A 159 -3.46 11.44 45.62
CA LYS A 159 -2.89 10.79 46.79
C LYS A 159 -3.73 9.60 47.19
N VAL A 160 -3.11 8.66 47.89
CA VAL A 160 -3.76 7.41 48.30
C VAL A 160 -3.43 7.13 49.76
N ARG A 161 -4.37 6.53 50.49
CA ARG A 161 -4.15 6.04 51.86
C ARG A 161 -4.60 4.60 52.00
N ALA A 162 -3.94 3.87 52.88
CA ALA A 162 -4.34 2.53 53.27
C ALA A 162 -5.46 2.58 54.32
N ILE A 163 -6.36 1.61 54.26
CA ILE A 163 -7.42 1.40 55.25
C ILE A 163 -7.30 -0.04 55.74
N GLN A 164 -7.30 -0.23 57.06
CA GLN A 164 -7.36 -1.55 57.68
C GLN A 164 -8.10 -1.45 59.01
N ASP A 165 -9.07 -2.33 59.24
CA ASP A 165 -9.83 -2.42 60.49
C ASP A 165 -10.44 -1.09 60.96
N GLY A 166 -10.91 -0.28 60.00
CA GLY A 166 -11.48 1.05 60.27
C GLY A 166 -10.47 2.14 60.63
N LYS A 167 -9.16 1.84 60.56
CA LYS A 167 -8.07 2.82 60.72
C LYS A 167 -7.48 3.17 59.36
N SER A 168 -7.30 4.47 59.14
CA SER A 168 -6.64 4.98 57.93
C SER A 168 -5.19 5.37 58.24
N SER A 169 -4.30 5.11 57.29
CA SER A 169 -2.98 5.74 57.28
C SER A 169 -3.10 7.25 57.05
N ASP A 170 -1.98 7.95 57.19
CA ASP A 170 -1.83 9.24 56.51
C ASP A 170 -1.92 9.04 55.00
N PHE A 171 -2.26 10.09 54.27
CA PHE A 171 -2.15 10.05 52.82
C PHE A 171 -0.69 9.91 52.41
N SER A 172 -0.47 9.26 51.27
CA SER A 172 0.80 9.25 50.57
C SER A 172 1.28 10.67 50.25
N GLU A 173 2.55 10.79 49.90
CA GLU A 173 3.05 11.94 49.15
C GLU A 173 2.13 12.24 47.96
N GLU A 174 1.81 13.52 47.79
CA GLU A 174 0.94 13.96 46.71
C GLU A 174 1.70 13.98 45.39
N ARG A 175 1.07 13.47 44.33
CA ARG A 175 1.64 13.47 42.98
C ARG A 175 0.80 14.30 42.04
N THR A 176 1.47 14.96 41.10
CA THR A 176 0.85 15.72 40.03
C THR A 176 0.73 14.88 38.75
N LEU A 177 -0.32 15.16 38.00
CA LEU A 177 -0.63 14.58 36.70
C LEU A 177 -1.19 15.67 35.79
N ASP A 178 -0.51 15.95 34.68
CA ASP A 178 -0.98 16.91 33.68
C ASP A 178 -1.69 16.15 32.55
N VAL A 179 -2.96 16.45 32.34
CA VAL A 179 -3.76 15.90 31.23
C VAL A 179 -3.85 16.96 30.15
N GLU A 180 -3.13 16.74 29.05
CA GLU A 180 -3.10 17.63 27.89
C GLU A 180 -3.93 17.03 26.75
N ARG A 181 -4.81 17.83 26.14
CA ARG A 181 -5.42 17.46 24.86
C ARG A 181 -4.46 17.77 23.73
N ARG A 182 -4.20 16.79 22.87
CA ARG A 182 -3.63 17.03 21.55
C ARG A 182 -4.76 17.06 20.54
N ASN A 183 -4.92 18.20 19.88
CA ASN A 183 -5.91 18.35 18.82
C ASN A 183 -5.45 17.57 17.58
N LEU A 184 -6.44 17.02 16.88
CA LEU A 184 -6.23 16.45 15.56
C LEU A 184 -5.88 17.57 14.57
N ASN A 185 -4.79 17.41 13.82
CA ASN A 185 -4.49 18.32 12.72
C ASN A 185 -5.25 17.90 11.46
N ALA A 186 -5.44 18.86 10.56
CA ALA A 186 -5.92 18.56 9.22
C ALA A 186 -4.99 17.52 8.56
N PRO A 187 -5.53 16.44 7.94
CA PRO A 187 -4.72 15.43 7.27
C PRO A 187 -3.84 16.02 6.17
N LEU A 188 -2.61 15.54 6.06
CA LEU A 188 -1.67 15.91 5.00
C LEU A 188 -1.83 14.97 3.81
N LEU A 189 -2.09 15.54 2.63
CA LEU A 189 -2.37 14.77 1.41
C LEU A 189 -1.07 14.50 0.63
N ILE A 190 -0.67 13.24 0.55
CA ILE A 190 0.59 12.81 -0.07
C ILE A 190 0.36 12.50 -1.55
N LYS A 191 -0.41 11.44 -1.86
CA LYS A 191 -0.75 11.05 -3.25
C LYS A 191 -2.27 11.00 -3.46
N PRO A 192 -2.76 11.35 -4.66
CA PRO A 192 -2.02 11.86 -5.82
C PRO A 192 -1.39 13.26 -5.58
N ASP A 193 -0.26 13.55 -6.23
CA ASP A 193 0.40 14.85 -6.11
C ASP A 193 -0.36 15.95 -6.87
N ILE A 194 -0.11 17.22 -6.52
CA ILE A 194 -0.67 18.37 -7.24
C ILE A 194 -0.23 18.26 -8.71
N ASP A 195 -1.17 18.41 -9.63
CA ASP A 195 -0.96 18.25 -11.08
C ASP A 195 -0.52 16.85 -11.54
N GLY A 196 -0.67 15.82 -10.69
CA GLY A 196 -0.42 14.44 -11.08
C GLY A 196 -1.34 14.02 -12.23
N TYR A 197 -0.73 13.57 -13.33
CA TYR A 197 -1.44 13.01 -14.48
C TYR A 197 -1.64 11.51 -14.31
N PHE A 198 -2.90 11.07 -14.27
CA PHE A 198 -3.24 9.65 -14.16
C PHE A 198 -3.95 9.16 -15.42
N PRO A 199 -3.57 7.98 -15.95
CA PRO A 199 -4.29 7.39 -17.07
C PRO A 199 -5.70 6.95 -16.66
N ALA A 200 -6.70 7.31 -17.45
CA ALA A 200 -8.08 6.90 -17.23
C ALA A 200 -8.25 5.38 -17.09
N TYR A 201 -9.22 4.98 -16.27
CA TYR A 201 -9.57 3.59 -15.96
C TYR A 201 -8.46 2.73 -15.36
N ARG A 202 -7.40 3.34 -14.85
CA ARG A 202 -6.36 2.66 -14.07
C ARG A 202 -6.61 2.84 -12.58
N LYS A 203 -5.98 1.95 -11.81
CA LYS A 203 -5.96 1.99 -10.36
C LYS A 203 -5.20 3.23 -9.89
N ILE A 204 -5.83 4.06 -9.07
CA ILE A 204 -5.21 5.23 -8.45
C ILE A 204 -5.09 4.96 -6.95
N THR A 205 -3.89 5.20 -6.42
CA THR A 205 -3.58 5.02 -4.99
C THR A 205 -3.59 6.37 -4.28
N PHE A 206 -4.37 6.45 -3.20
CA PHE A 206 -4.46 7.61 -2.33
C PHE A 206 -3.67 7.34 -1.04
N GLU A 207 -2.76 8.25 -0.72
CA GLU A 207 -1.89 8.20 0.46
C GLU A 207 -2.02 9.52 1.22
N TRP A 208 -2.20 9.45 2.53
CA TRP A 208 -2.28 10.62 3.41
C TRP A 208 -1.67 10.31 4.77
N GLU A 209 -1.26 11.36 5.47
CA GLU A 209 -0.78 11.29 6.84
C GLU A 209 -1.70 12.06 7.78
N THR A 210 -1.85 11.55 9.00
CA THR A 210 -2.59 12.24 10.07
C THR A 210 -1.66 12.43 11.25
N PHE A 211 -1.68 13.63 11.84
CA PHE A 211 -0.98 13.90 13.08
C PHE A 211 -1.96 14.42 14.13
N PRO A 212 -2.15 13.68 15.24
CA PRO A 212 -1.77 12.28 15.46
C PRO A 212 -2.36 11.28 14.48
N PRO A 213 -1.88 10.01 14.49
CA PRO A 213 -2.53 8.91 13.79
C PRO A 213 -3.99 8.78 14.25
N SER A 214 -4.95 9.06 13.35
CA SER A 214 -6.37 8.83 13.60
C SER A 214 -6.79 7.46 13.04
N THR A 215 -7.61 6.73 13.80
CA THR A 215 -8.17 5.44 13.37
C THR A 215 -9.43 5.58 12.51
N LEU A 216 -9.97 6.80 12.35
CA LEU A 216 -11.23 7.06 11.66
C LEU A 216 -11.05 8.17 10.62
N SER A 217 -10.71 7.77 9.39
CA SER A 217 -10.54 8.69 8.25
C SER A 217 -11.45 8.29 7.09
N HIS A 218 -11.96 9.27 6.35
CA HIS A 218 -12.84 9.07 5.19
C HIS A 218 -12.34 9.91 4.03
N ILE A 219 -12.36 9.34 2.81
CA ILE A 219 -11.99 10.07 1.61
C ILE A 219 -13.23 10.63 0.92
N GLU A 220 -13.15 11.90 0.54
CA GLU A 220 -14.11 12.56 -0.34
C GLU A 220 -13.42 12.87 -1.66
N ILE A 221 -14.05 12.46 -2.77
CA ILE A 221 -13.57 12.72 -4.12
C ILE A 221 -14.73 13.28 -4.92
N GLU A 222 -14.45 14.37 -5.62
CA GLU A 222 -15.41 15.05 -6.51
C GLU A 222 -14.81 15.16 -7.90
N GLY A 223 -15.65 14.93 -8.92
CA GLY A 223 -15.28 14.97 -10.33
C GLY A 223 -16.47 15.32 -11.23
N PRO A 224 -16.28 15.39 -12.56
CA PRO A 224 -17.21 16.03 -13.49
C PRO A 224 -18.57 15.33 -13.64
N GLU A 225 -18.64 14.01 -13.43
CA GLU A 225 -19.89 13.24 -13.53
C GLU A 225 -20.59 13.00 -12.17
N ASN A 226 -20.26 13.78 -11.13
CA ASN A 226 -20.88 13.72 -9.80
C ASN A 226 -20.90 12.31 -9.14
N TYR A 227 -19.81 11.88 -8.49
CA TYR A 227 -19.82 10.80 -7.46
C TYR A 227 -18.44 10.69 -6.77
N LYS A 228 -18.20 10.18 -5.54
CA LYS A 228 -18.89 9.28 -4.58
C LYS A 228 -18.21 9.46 -3.20
N ARG A 229 -18.96 9.45 -2.07
CA ARG A 229 -18.37 9.40 -0.71
C ARG A 229 -18.05 7.95 -0.35
N VAL A 230 -16.82 7.64 0.06
CA VAL A 230 -16.41 6.27 0.46
C VAL A 230 -15.95 6.28 1.91
N ASN A 231 -16.60 5.47 2.75
CA ASN A 231 -16.16 5.29 4.14
C ASN A 231 -14.96 4.36 4.19
N LEU A 232 -13.87 4.77 4.87
CA LEU A 232 -12.63 4.01 4.95
C LEU A 232 -12.27 3.65 6.39
N SER A 233 -11.54 2.55 6.55
CA SER A 233 -10.98 2.08 7.83
C SER A 233 -9.47 1.79 7.74
N LYS A 234 -8.80 2.19 6.64
CA LYS A 234 -7.36 1.98 6.39
C LYS A 234 -6.70 3.23 5.80
N LEU A 235 -5.41 3.41 6.09
CA LEU A 235 -4.54 4.56 5.72
C LEU A 235 -4.17 4.64 4.23
N GLU A 236 -4.62 3.69 3.42
CA GLU A 236 -4.44 3.68 1.97
C GLU A 236 -5.74 3.19 1.32
N HIS A 237 -6.12 3.82 0.21
CA HIS A 237 -7.27 3.40 -0.58
C HIS A 237 -6.93 3.39 -2.05
N ASN A 238 -7.40 2.34 -2.73
CA ASN A 238 -7.26 2.21 -4.16
C ASN A 238 -8.63 2.35 -4.81
N ILE A 239 -8.70 3.22 -5.81
CA ILE A 239 -9.90 3.38 -6.62
C ILE A 239 -9.56 2.94 -8.03
N ASP A 240 -10.31 1.95 -8.51
CA ASP A 240 -10.24 1.50 -9.88
C ASP A 240 -11.19 2.35 -10.74
N GLY A 241 -10.77 2.70 -11.96
CA GLY A 241 -11.76 3.01 -13.00
C GLY A 241 -12.24 4.46 -13.11
N LEU A 242 -11.49 5.47 -12.66
CA LEU A 242 -11.94 6.88 -12.84
C LEU A 242 -11.93 7.29 -14.33
N PRO A 243 -13.01 7.91 -14.86
CA PRO A 243 -13.03 8.46 -16.21
C PRO A 243 -12.15 9.71 -16.32
N PRO A 244 -11.87 10.18 -17.56
CA PRO A 244 -11.14 11.42 -17.77
C PRO A 244 -11.83 12.62 -17.16
N GLY A 245 -11.06 13.54 -16.57
CA GLY A 245 -11.59 14.76 -15.99
C GLY A 245 -10.72 15.37 -14.89
N ASN A 246 -11.15 16.53 -14.40
CA ASN A 246 -10.55 17.21 -13.27
C ASN A 246 -11.20 16.73 -11.98
N TYR A 247 -10.38 16.22 -11.06
CA TYR A 247 -10.82 15.72 -9.77
C TYR A 247 -10.24 16.56 -8.64
N ARG A 248 -10.99 16.64 -7.55
CA ARG A 248 -10.47 17.07 -6.25
C ARG A 248 -10.76 16.02 -5.21
N TRP A 249 -9.83 15.87 -4.27
CA TRP A 249 -9.99 14.95 -3.15
C TRP A 249 -9.55 15.59 -1.84
N ARG A 250 -10.13 15.09 -0.74
CA ARG A 250 -9.75 15.47 0.62
C ARG A 250 -9.97 14.33 1.58
N ILE A 251 -9.35 14.40 2.75
CA ILE A 251 -9.54 13.44 3.83
C ILE A 251 -10.22 14.12 5.01
N LEU A 252 -11.22 13.45 5.57
CA LEU A 252 -11.88 13.85 6.80
C LEU A 252 -11.53 12.86 7.89
N SER A 253 -10.82 13.33 8.91
CA SER A 253 -10.44 12.51 10.05
C SER A 253 -11.20 12.95 11.30
N SER A 254 -11.49 12.00 12.19
CA SER A 254 -12.08 12.29 13.49
C SER A 254 -11.39 11.49 14.60
N GLU A 255 -11.48 12.01 15.82
CA GLU A 255 -10.96 11.33 17.02
C GLU A 255 -11.84 10.13 17.42
N SER A 256 -13.14 10.20 17.17
CA SER A 256 -14.09 9.12 17.47
C SER A 256 -15.26 9.15 16.48
N LYS A 257 -16.14 8.13 16.53
CA LYS A 257 -17.34 8.07 15.66
C LYS A 257 -18.25 9.29 15.83
N ASN A 258 -18.26 9.89 17.02
CA ASN A 258 -19.15 11.00 17.38
C ASN A 258 -18.42 12.35 17.52
N SER A 259 -17.10 12.39 17.26
CA SER A 259 -16.35 13.64 17.31
C SER A 259 -16.52 14.45 16.01
N PRO A 260 -16.45 15.79 16.07
CA PRO A 260 -16.36 16.63 14.87
C PRO A 260 -15.23 16.15 13.94
N LYS A 261 -15.50 16.20 12.63
CA LYS A 261 -14.52 15.83 11.61
C LYS A 261 -13.67 17.04 11.25
N ILE A 262 -12.37 16.83 11.09
CA ILE A 262 -11.43 17.81 10.58
C ILE A 262 -11.09 17.41 9.15
N ALA A 263 -11.35 18.31 8.21
CA ALA A 263 -11.05 18.11 6.80
C ALA A 263 -9.65 18.63 6.47
N SER A 264 -8.96 17.94 5.58
CA SER A 264 -7.84 18.52 4.85
C SER A 264 -8.36 19.59 3.87
N GLU A 265 -7.45 20.43 3.41
CA GLU A 265 -7.68 21.21 2.19
C GLU A 265 -7.94 20.27 1.01
N TRP A 266 -8.63 20.78 -0.01
CA TRP A 266 -8.80 20.06 -1.26
C TRP A 266 -7.48 20.01 -2.02
N LYS A 267 -7.10 18.83 -2.49
CA LYS A 267 -6.01 18.64 -3.46
C LYS A 267 -6.59 18.20 -4.79
N THR A 268 -6.09 18.76 -5.89
CA THR A 268 -6.56 18.48 -7.24
C THR A 268 -5.64 17.50 -7.96
N PHE A 269 -6.21 16.71 -8.87
CA PHE A 269 -5.46 15.87 -9.80
C PHE A 269 -6.25 15.73 -11.11
N VAL A 270 -5.55 15.38 -12.19
CA VAL A 270 -6.16 15.25 -13.52
C VAL A 270 -6.08 13.79 -13.97
N VAL A 271 -7.22 13.24 -14.38
CA VAL A 271 -7.27 11.96 -15.08
C VAL A 271 -7.34 12.26 -16.57
N ASN A 272 -6.28 11.91 -17.30
CA ASN A 272 -6.19 12.21 -18.72
C ASN A 272 -6.77 11.07 -19.57
N GLU A 273 -7.26 11.45 -20.76
CA GLU A 273 -7.52 10.55 -21.88
C GLU A 273 -6.21 10.00 -22.48
N GLU A 274 -5.30 9.46 -21.67
CA GLU A 274 -4.12 8.79 -22.22
C GLU A 274 -4.52 7.48 -22.90
N VAL A 275 -4.89 7.61 -24.16
CA VAL A 275 -4.47 6.69 -25.20
C VAL A 275 -3.32 7.35 -25.94
N LEU A 276 -2.31 6.54 -26.30
CA LEU A 276 -1.19 6.79 -27.21
C LEU A 276 0.22 6.96 -26.59
N SER A 277 0.39 7.02 -25.26
CA SER A 277 1.71 7.19 -24.63
C SER A 277 2.29 5.89 -24.07
N ASN A 278 3.03 5.15 -24.88
CA ASN A 278 4.39 4.83 -24.45
C ASN A 278 5.28 4.90 -25.68
N GLN A 279 6.52 5.34 -25.47
CA GLN A 279 7.54 5.40 -26.50
C GLN A 279 8.01 3.98 -26.87
N ASP A 280 7.12 3.19 -27.46
CA ASP A 280 7.41 1.79 -27.76
C ASP A 280 7.98 1.70 -29.17
N TYR A 281 9.30 1.52 -29.27
CA TYR A 281 9.86 0.94 -30.48
C TYR A 281 9.60 -0.56 -30.49
N TYR A 282 9.32 -1.10 -31.67
CA TYR A 282 9.08 -2.53 -31.84
C TYR A 282 10.11 -3.13 -32.79
N ILE A 283 10.44 -4.38 -32.50
CA ILE A 283 11.10 -5.29 -33.44
C ILE A 283 10.24 -6.55 -33.46
N GLY A 284 9.80 -6.93 -34.64
CA GLY A 284 8.94 -8.09 -34.83
C GLY A 284 9.45 -9.04 -35.89
N MET A 285 9.27 -10.33 -35.62
CA MET A 285 9.56 -11.42 -36.52
C MET A 285 8.32 -12.29 -36.67
N ASN A 286 7.87 -12.48 -37.91
CA ASN A 286 6.76 -13.39 -38.20
C ASN A 286 7.19 -14.40 -39.27
N LEU A 287 6.79 -15.65 -39.04
CA LEU A 287 6.85 -16.73 -40.03
C LEU A 287 5.42 -17.07 -40.45
N SER A 288 5.19 -17.22 -41.75
CA SER A 288 3.86 -17.46 -42.30
C SER A 288 3.91 -18.59 -43.33
N LEU A 289 2.89 -19.43 -43.30
CA LEU A 289 2.60 -20.40 -44.35
C LEU A 289 1.34 -19.94 -45.07
N ILE A 290 1.38 -19.94 -46.40
CA ILE A 290 0.32 -19.40 -47.26
C ILE A 290 0.00 -20.43 -48.32
N LYS A 291 -1.29 -20.71 -48.53
CA LYS A 291 -1.73 -21.53 -49.64
C LYS A 291 -2.25 -20.65 -50.77
N ASN A 292 -1.61 -20.70 -51.93
CA ASN A 292 -2.01 -19.89 -53.07
C ASN A 292 -2.92 -20.67 -54.03
N LYS A 293 -3.82 -19.96 -54.73
CA LYS A 293 -4.49 -20.46 -55.93
C LYS A 293 -4.23 -19.47 -57.07
N THR A 294 -3.52 -19.91 -58.09
CA THR A 294 -3.16 -19.05 -59.23
C THR A 294 -3.93 -19.47 -60.48
N ASN A 295 -4.56 -18.51 -61.16
CA ASN A 295 -5.27 -18.74 -62.41
C ASN A 295 -4.50 -18.10 -63.57
N TYR A 296 -3.80 -18.92 -64.36
CA TYR A 296 -3.15 -18.48 -65.58
C TYR A 296 -4.14 -18.39 -66.75
N LYS A 297 -4.24 -17.22 -67.39
CA LYS A 297 -4.93 -17.08 -68.69
C LYS A 297 -3.94 -16.63 -69.76
N THR A 298 -3.33 -17.61 -70.44
CA THR A 298 -2.56 -17.36 -71.66
C THR A 298 -3.49 -17.55 -72.86
N THR A 299 -3.64 -16.54 -73.73
CA THR A 299 -4.30 -16.73 -75.04
C THR A 299 -3.22 -16.70 -76.11
N ARG A 300 -2.56 -17.84 -76.33
CA ARG A 300 -1.79 -18.06 -77.57
C ARG A 300 -2.75 -18.57 -78.65
N PRO A 301 -2.74 -18.00 -79.87
CA PRO A 301 -3.50 -18.57 -80.97
C PRO A 301 -2.76 -19.78 -81.56
N SER A 302 -2.70 -20.90 -80.82
CA SER A 302 -2.56 -22.27 -81.35
C SER A 302 -2.40 -23.29 -80.22
N ALA A 303 -3.42 -24.14 -80.06
CA ALA A 303 -3.44 -25.50 -79.52
C ALA A 303 -2.68 -25.80 -78.20
N THR A 304 -3.33 -25.53 -77.07
CA THR A 304 -3.73 -26.44 -75.96
C THR A 304 -3.89 -25.60 -74.69
N SER A 305 -5.09 -25.05 -74.49
CA SER A 305 -5.43 -24.30 -73.28
C SER A 305 -5.67 -25.25 -72.11
N SER A 306 -4.67 -25.44 -71.25
CA SER A 306 -4.91 -25.90 -69.88
C SER A 306 -5.01 -24.68 -68.97
N ASN A 307 -6.21 -24.40 -68.45
CA ASN A 307 -6.32 -23.62 -67.21
C ASN A 307 -5.67 -24.49 -66.13
N VAL A 308 -4.47 -24.13 -65.70
CA VAL A 308 -3.81 -24.81 -64.59
C VAL A 308 -4.23 -24.10 -63.31
N ASP A 309 -5.11 -24.74 -62.54
CA ASP A 309 -5.36 -24.38 -61.14
C ASP A 309 -4.25 -25.06 -60.31
N GLU A 310 -3.17 -24.34 -60.04
CA GLU A 310 -2.10 -24.82 -59.14
C GLU A 310 -2.35 -24.33 -57.72
N SER A 311 -2.06 -25.20 -56.75
CA SER A 311 -2.16 -24.90 -55.33
C SER A 311 -0.82 -25.13 -54.67
N ASP A 312 -0.20 -24.06 -54.20
CA ASP A 312 1.17 -24.11 -53.70
C ASP A 312 1.27 -23.54 -52.29
N ASP A 313 2.18 -24.11 -51.52
CA ASP A 313 2.51 -23.63 -50.19
C ASP A 313 3.71 -22.67 -50.27
N LEU A 314 3.49 -21.44 -49.83
CA LEU A 314 4.46 -20.37 -49.78
C LEU A 314 4.92 -20.16 -48.34
N ILE A 315 6.24 -20.11 -48.13
CA ILE A 315 6.82 -19.70 -46.85
C ILE A 315 7.19 -18.22 -46.93
N GLN A 316 6.69 -17.43 -45.98
CA GLN A 316 6.97 -16.01 -45.89
C GLN A 316 7.64 -15.65 -44.55
N TYR A 317 8.78 -14.98 -44.64
CA TYR A 317 9.52 -14.41 -43.53
C TYR A 317 9.34 -12.90 -43.54
N ASN A 318 8.87 -12.35 -42.41
CA ASN A 318 8.67 -10.93 -42.25
C ASN A 318 9.44 -10.40 -41.05
N TRP A 319 10.23 -9.36 -41.32
CA TRP A 319 10.93 -8.60 -40.31
C TRP A 319 10.46 -7.17 -40.39
N TYR A 320 10.17 -6.57 -39.25
CA TYR A 320 9.79 -5.18 -39.22
C TYR A 320 10.39 -4.46 -38.03
N ALA A 321 10.65 -3.17 -38.24
CA ALA A 321 11.11 -2.25 -37.23
C ALA A 321 10.33 -0.94 -37.37
N ASN A 322 10.07 -0.28 -36.25
CA ASN A 322 9.43 1.03 -36.27
C ASN A 322 10.12 1.99 -35.33
N TRP A 323 10.41 3.15 -35.89
CA TRP A 323 11.02 4.25 -35.20
C TRP A 323 9.97 5.32 -34.93
N GLN A 324 9.69 5.54 -33.66
CA GLN A 324 8.83 6.63 -33.23
C GLN A 324 9.47 8.01 -33.40
N MET A 325 8.79 8.87 -34.15
CA MET A 325 9.18 10.27 -34.34
C MET A 325 8.46 11.19 -33.35
N SER A 326 7.21 10.88 -32.99
CA SER A 326 6.42 11.60 -31.99
C SER A 326 5.37 10.68 -31.32
N LYS A 327 4.54 11.22 -30.42
CA LYS A 327 3.43 10.47 -29.80
C LYS A 327 2.38 9.98 -30.82
N THR A 328 2.22 10.65 -31.95
CA THR A 328 1.19 10.36 -32.97
C THR A 328 1.75 9.94 -34.32
N SER A 329 3.08 9.94 -34.48
CA SER A 329 3.74 9.64 -35.75
C SER A 329 4.99 8.78 -35.60
N SER A 330 5.20 7.88 -36.57
CA SER A 330 6.35 6.98 -36.58
C SER A 330 6.72 6.55 -37.99
N LEU A 331 7.99 6.21 -38.21
CA LEU A 331 8.50 5.69 -39.47
C LEU A 331 8.69 4.18 -39.40
N PHE A 332 8.06 3.51 -40.35
CA PHE A 332 8.01 2.06 -40.43
C PHE A 332 8.90 1.53 -41.54
N PHE A 333 9.63 0.49 -41.20
CA PHE A 333 10.45 -0.28 -42.12
C PHE A 333 10.07 -1.75 -42.02
N GLN A 334 9.76 -2.36 -43.16
CA GLN A 334 9.48 -3.78 -43.24
C GLN A 334 10.26 -4.41 -44.39
N LEU A 335 10.83 -5.57 -44.10
CA LEU A 335 11.47 -6.47 -45.04
C LEU A 335 10.65 -7.75 -45.09
N LYS A 336 10.19 -8.10 -46.28
CA LYS A 336 9.46 -9.33 -46.58
C LYS A 336 10.28 -10.15 -47.57
N LYS A 337 10.57 -11.39 -47.20
CA LYS A 337 11.07 -12.43 -48.12
C LYS A 337 10.03 -13.53 -48.23
N SER A 338 9.73 -13.92 -49.46
CA SER A 338 8.82 -15.00 -49.79
C SER A 338 9.50 -15.90 -50.82
N GLU A 339 9.51 -17.20 -50.55
CA GLU A 339 10.09 -18.24 -51.42
C GLU A 339 8.95 -19.12 -51.96
N TYR A 340 8.80 -19.20 -53.28
CA TYR A 340 7.76 -19.97 -53.96
C TYR A 340 8.37 -21.20 -54.64
N ASP A 341 7.77 -22.37 -54.43
CA ASP A 341 8.22 -23.64 -55.00
C ASP A 341 7.39 -24.01 -56.24
N PHE A 342 7.60 -23.30 -57.36
CA PHE A 342 7.05 -23.71 -58.66
C PHE A 342 8.05 -24.59 -59.44
N SER A 343 7.65 -25.13 -60.60
CA SER A 343 8.56 -25.77 -61.57
C SER A 343 9.75 -24.87 -62.03
N THR A 344 9.66 -23.57 -61.75
CA THR A 344 10.71 -22.55 -61.81
C THR A 344 10.79 -21.86 -60.45
N GLN A 345 11.94 -21.86 -59.78
CA GLN A 345 12.04 -21.25 -58.46
C GLN A 345 11.81 -19.73 -58.57
N LEU A 346 10.84 -19.19 -57.82
CA LEU A 346 10.53 -17.77 -57.77
C LEU A 346 10.79 -17.24 -56.36
N ASP A 347 11.68 -16.27 -56.26
CA ASP A 347 11.94 -15.53 -55.03
C ASP A 347 11.35 -14.12 -55.14
N ARG A 348 10.60 -13.72 -54.11
CA ARG A 348 10.08 -12.35 -53.97
C ARG A 348 10.66 -11.69 -52.74
N ASN A 349 11.35 -10.57 -52.97
CA ASN A 349 11.84 -9.68 -51.93
C ASN A 349 11.07 -8.37 -52.01
N ALA A 350 10.54 -7.91 -50.89
CA ALA A 350 9.87 -6.62 -50.80
C ALA A 350 10.40 -5.81 -49.61
N ILE A 351 10.61 -4.51 -49.87
CA ILE A 351 10.98 -3.52 -48.88
C ILE A 351 9.88 -2.47 -48.84
N ASP A 352 9.35 -2.25 -47.65
CA ASP A 352 8.37 -1.21 -47.39
C ASP A 352 8.96 -0.14 -46.50
N ILE A 353 8.78 1.10 -46.92
CA ILE A 353 9.06 2.28 -46.11
C ILE A 353 7.76 3.07 -46.04
N ALA A 354 7.20 3.21 -44.85
CA ALA A 354 5.94 3.91 -44.67
C ALA A 354 5.97 4.86 -43.48
N TYR A 355 5.39 6.05 -43.66
CA TYR A 355 4.99 6.90 -42.56
C TYR A 355 3.68 6.37 -41.96
N GLN A 356 3.68 6.23 -40.65
CA GLN A 356 2.51 5.81 -39.88
C GLN A 356 2.00 6.99 -39.04
N MET A 357 0.71 7.29 -39.18
CA MET A 357 0.00 8.21 -38.31
C MET A 357 -0.96 7.44 -37.41
N ARG A 358 -0.91 7.67 -36.12
CA ARG A 358 -1.73 7.00 -35.12
C ARG A 358 -2.71 7.97 -34.48
N ILE A 359 -3.98 7.60 -34.53
CA ILE A 359 -5.09 8.30 -33.88
C ILE A 359 -5.80 7.27 -32.98
N GLY A 360 -6.18 7.64 -31.76
CA GLY A 360 -6.79 6.66 -30.86
C GLY A 360 -7.66 7.29 -29.80
N VAL A 361 -8.60 6.47 -29.32
CA VAL A 361 -9.50 6.70 -28.18
C VAL A 361 -9.37 5.50 -27.22
N PRO A 362 -9.87 5.54 -25.97
CA PRO A 362 -9.75 4.43 -25.02
C PRO A 362 -10.00 3.05 -25.64
N ASN A 363 -9.03 2.14 -25.48
CA ASN A 363 -9.06 0.76 -25.97
C ASN A 363 -9.14 0.55 -27.49
N PHE A 364 -9.09 1.62 -28.29
CA PHE A 364 -9.16 1.55 -29.75
C PHE A 364 -8.16 2.51 -30.41
N GLN A 365 -7.29 1.97 -31.26
CA GLN A 365 -6.33 2.77 -32.03
C GLN A 365 -6.54 2.52 -33.51
N GLN A 366 -6.52 3.59 -34.29
CA GLN A 366 -6.46 3.58 -35.74
C GLN A 366 -5.09 4.06 -36.20
N VAL A 367 -4.47 3.30 -37.08
CA VAL A 367 -3.19 3.61 -37.70
C VAL A 367 -3.41 3.76 -39.19
N PHE A 368 -2.95 4.87 -39.75
CA PHE A 368 -2.93 5.12 -41.18
C PHE A 368 -1.50 4.98 -41.68
N PHE A 369 -1.33 4.38 -42.84
CA PHE A 369 -0.04 4.19 -43.49
C PHE A 369 -0.05 4.91 -44.83
N ILE A 370 0.99 5.67 -45.08
CA ILE A 370 1.34 6.14 -46.41
C ILE A 370 2.82 5.85 -46.65
N GLY A 371 3.14 5.21 -47.76
CA GLY A 371 4.51 4.76 -47.98
C GLY A 371 4.80 4.36 -49.40
N LEU A 372 5.98 3.79 -49.59
CA LEU A 372 6.43 3.25 -50.85
C LEU A 372 6.86 1.80 -50.63
N ARG A 373 6.40 0.92 -51.52
CA ARG A 373 6.84 -0.46 -51.62
C ARG A 373 7.80 -0.55 -52.81
N GLN A 374 8.95 -1.18 -52.59
CA GLN A 374 9.80 -1.68 -53.67
C GLN A 374 9.78 -3.20 -53.59
N SER A 375 9.35 -3.85 -54.67
CA SER A 375 9.34 -5.31 -54.78
C SER A 375 10.25 -5.74 -55.92
N GLN A 376 10.98 -6.83 -55.69
CA GLN A 376 11.80 -7.51 -56.67
C GLN A 376 11.32 -8.94 -56.77
N TYR A 377 11.05 -9.36 -58.00
CA TYR A 377 10.70 -10.72 -58.37
C TYR A 377 11.88 -11.28 -59.15
N ILE A 378 12.38 -12.42 -58.70
CA ILE A 378 13.51 -13.13 -59.31
C ILE A 378 12.96 -14.48 -59.74
N GLU A 379 12.90 -14.69 -61.06
CA GLU A 379 12.57 -15.99 -61.65
C GLU A 379 13.86 -16.69 -62.08
N GLU A 380 14.06 -17.92 -61.59
CA GLU A 380 15.11 -18.82 -62.05
C GLU A 380 14.51 -19.99 -62.83
N TRP A 381 14.79 -20.04 -64.13
CA TRP A 381 14.37 -21.12 -65.03
C TRP A 381 15.39 -22.26 -64.97
N THR A 382 14.90 -23.49 -64.83
CA THR A 382 15.70 -24.69 -64.56
C THR A 382 16.33 -25.35 -65.79
N GLU A 383 16.02 -24.94 -67.02
CA GLU A 383 16.69 -25.44 -68.24
C GLU A 383 17.37 -24.32 -69.06
N ALA A 384 18.65 -24.57 -69.39
CA ALA A 384 19.56 -23.77 -70.21
C ALA A 384 19.95 -22.37 -69.66
N SER A 385 20.83 -22.39 -68.65
CA SER A 385 21.87 -21.41 -68.31
C SER A 385 21.76 -19.96 -68.83
N THR A 386 21.66 -19.03 -67.88
CA THR A 386 22.17 -17.63 -67.83
C THR A 386 21.20 -16.45 -67.81
N LEU A 387 19.89 -16.63 -67.70
CA LEU A 387 19.00 -15.48 -67.52
C LEU A 387 18.09 -15.64 -66.29
N SER A 388 18.52 -15.06 -65.16
CA SER A 388 17.58 -14.67 -64.11
C SER A 388 16.84 -13.42 -64.58
N ASN A 389 15.52 -13.50 -64.64
CA ASN A 389 14.71 -12.33 -64.96
C ASN A 389 14.40 -11.60 -63.66
N ILE A 390 14.92 -10.38 -63.55
CA ILE A 390 14.65 -9.51 -62.41
C ILE A 390 13.62 -8.47 -62.82
N VAL A 391 12.43 -8.60 -62.26
CA VAL A 391 11.38 -7.59 -62.39
C VAL A 391 11.36 -6.76 -61.12
N THR A 392 11.54 -5.45 -61.25
CA THR A 392 11.43 -4.51 -60.12
C THR A 392 10.16 -3.69 -60.28
N GLY A 393 9.26 -3.80 -59.31
CA GLY A 393 8.08 -2.97 -59.18
C GLY A 393 8.23 -1.96 -58.04
N ARG A 394 7.72 -0.76 -58.21
CA ARG A 394 7.64 0.28 -57.17
C ARG A 394 6.26 0.89 -57.17
N GLY A 395 5.76 1.27 -56.00
CA GLY A 395 4.57 2.08 -55.97
C GLY A 395 4.04 2.41 -54.58
N PRO A 396 2.97 3.21 -54.52
CA PRO A 396 2.45 3.72 -53.27
C PRO A 396 1.80 2.62 -52.44
N ILE A 397 2.00 2.73 -51.13
CA ILE A 397 1.32 1.95 -50.10
C ILE A 397 0.32 2.87 -49.41
N LEU A 398 -0.94 2.45 -49.34
CA LEU A 398 -1.98 3.08 -48.54
C LEU A 398 -2.64 2.03 -47.67
N GLY A 399 -2.76 2.29 -46.37
CA GLY A 399 -3.34 1.30 -45.47
C GLY A 399 -4.04 1.90 -44.27
N ILE A 400 -4.95 1.13 -43.71
CA ILE A 400 -5.61 1.39 -42.43
C ILE A 400 -5.48 0.13 -41.57
N LYS A 401 -4.96 0.30 -40.36
CA LYS A 401 -4.92 -0.72 -39.32
C LYS A 401 -5.75 -0.26 -38.15
N MET A 402 -6.63 -1.14 -37.69
CA MET A 402 -7.43 -0.96 -36.50
C MET A 402 -6.91 -1.92 -35.43
N LEU A 403 -6.59 -1.38 -34.27
CA LEU A 403 -6.10 -2.12 -33.12
C LEU A 403 -7.08 -1.94 -31.96
N GLY A 404 -7.80 -3.01 -31.63
CA GLY A 404 -8.66 -3.09 -30.46
C GLY A 404 -7.94 -3.75 -29.29
N ARG A 405 -7.99 -3.15 -28.10
CA ARG A 405 -7.62 -3.83 -26.84
C ARG A 405 -8.87 -4.49 -26.28
N LEU A 406 -8.81 -5.81 -26.13
CA LEU A 406 -9.87 -6.58 -25.49
C LEU A 406 -9.62 -6.59 -23.96
N PRO A 407 -10.64 -6.88 -23.12
CA PRO A 407 -10.42 -7.19 -21.71
C PRO A 407 -9.46 -8.38 -21.57
N THR A 408 -8.60 -8.36 -20.55
CA THR A 408 -7.42 -9.25 -20.39
C THR A 408 -6.30 -8.94 -21.40
N ASP A 409 -5.13 -9.54 -21.23
CA ASP A 409 -3.86 -9.26 -21.92
C ASP A 409 -3.84 -9.51 -23.47
N HIS A 410 -4.97 -9.34 -24.16
CA HIS A 410 -5.17 -9.64 -25.58
C HIS A 410 -5.38 -8.39 -26.43
N ARG A 411 -5.03 -8.48 -27.72
CA ARG A 411 -5.30 -7.46 -28.73
C ARG A 411 -5.87 -8.08 -30.00
N LEU A 412 -6.83 -7.40 -30.60
CA LEU A 412 -7.37 -7.67 -31.93
C LEU A 412 -6.74 -6.70 -32.93
N HIS A 413 -6.26 -7.25 -34.04
CA HIS A 413 -5.68 -6.53 -35.16
C HIS A 413 -6.59 -6.75 -36.36
N ILE A 414 -6.97 -5.67 -37.03
CA ILE A 414 -7.67 -5.72 -38.31
C ILE A 414 -6.92 -4.78 -39.24
N ASP A 415 -6.31 -5.33 -40.28
CA ASP A 415 -5.47 -4.58 -41.20
C ASP A 415 -6.07 -4.65 -42.61
N PHE A 416 -6.20 -3.49 -43.24
CA PHE A 416 -6.53 -3.34 -44.66
C PHE A 416 -5.40 -2.58 -45.34
N LEU A 417 -4.80 -3.19 -46.35
CA LEU A 417 -3.72 -2.60 -47.12
C LEU A 417 -4.07 -2.61 -48.60
N PHE A 418 -3.79 -1.50 -49.25
CA PHE A 418 -3.81 -1.35 -50.69
C PHE A 418 -2.42 -0.92 -51.16
N HIS A 419 -1.93 -1.54 -52.21
CA HIS A 419 -0.78 -0.98 -52.91
C HIS A 419 -0.92 -1.14 -54.41
N LYS A 420 -0.45 -0.11 -55.12
CA LYS A 420 -0.35 -0.12 -56.57
C LYS A 420 1.10 -0.44 -56.94
N ILE A 421 1.33 -1.41 -57.80
CA ILE A 421 2.66 -1.79 -58.29
C ILE A 421 2.81 -1.21 -59.69
N GLU A 422 3.85 -0.41 -59.91
CA GLU A 422 4.24 0.10 -61.22
C GLU A 422 5.69 -0.35 -61.54
N SER A 423 5.92 -0.94 -62.70
CA SER A 423 7.26 -1.34 -63.15
C SER A 423 7.84 -0.32 -64.14
N SER A 424 9.17 -0.19 -64.15
CA SER A 424 9.91 0.60 -65.14
C SER A 424 10.70 -0.27 -66.14
N GLN A 425 10.48 -1.58 -66.16
CA GLN A 425 11.21 -2.55 -66.98
C GLN A 425 10.56 -2.72 -68.37
N GLN A 426 11.32 -2.53 -69.45
CA GLN A 426 10.82 -2.63 -70.83
C GLN A 426 10.79 -4.07 -71.40
N LYS A 427 11.45 -5.05 -70.76
CA LYS A 427 11.63 -6.41 -71.34
C LYS A 427 10.39 -7.32 -71.26
N PHE A 428 9.46 -7.08 -70.33
CA PHE A 428 8.23 -7.87 -70.12
C PHE A 428 6.94 -7.04 -70.27
N GLY A 429 7.07 -5.83 -70.85
CA GLY A 429 6.03 -4.81 -70.82
C GLY A 429 5.88 -4.14 -69.45
N ASP A 430 5.21 -3.00 -69.42
CA ASP A 430 4.92 -2.30 -68.16
C ASP A 430 3.98 -3.17 -67.32
N ILE A 431 4.32 -3.31 -66.04
CA ILE A 431 3.49 -3.97 -65.02
C ILE A 431 2.74 -2.88 -64.30
N ASP A 432 1.42 -2.94 -64.37
CA ASP A 432 0.53 -2.17 -63.50
C ASP A 432 -0.38 -3.16 -62.79
N GLY A 433 -0.42 -3.08 -61.47
CA GLY A 433 -1.20 -3.99 -60.65
C GLY A 433 -1.70 -3.36 -59.37
N GLU A 434 -2.83 -3.87 -58.90
CA GLU A 434 -3.42 -3.52 -57.62
C GLU A 434 -3.38 -4.74 -56.70
N VAL A 435 -2.99 -4.53 -55.47
CA VAL A 435 -2.97 -5.57 -54.45
C VAL A 435 -3.79 -5.13 -53.26
N TYR A 436 -4.68 -6.01 -52.85
CA TYR A 436 -5.59 -5.84 -51.72
C TYR A 436 -5.30 -6.91 -50.68
N GLU A 437 -4.90 -6.48 -49.49
CA GLU A 437 -4.59 -7.37 -48.39
C GLU A 437 -5.51 -7.08 -47.21
N PHE A 438 -6.10 -8.14 -46.68
CA PHE A 438 -6.93 -8.14 -45.49
C PHE A 438 -6.38 -9.11 -44.46
N LYS A 439 -6.15 -8.64 -43.24
CA LYS A 439 -5.67 -9.48 -42.13
C LYS A 439 -6.49 -9.27 -40.89
N VAL A 440 -6.74 -10.37 -40.18
CA VAL A 440 -7.29 -10.36 -38.83
C VAL A 440 -6.35 -11.15 -37.93
N GLY A 441 -5.95 -10.53 -36.82
CA GLY A 441 -5.01 -11.15 -35.91
C GLY A 441 -5.43 -11.01 -34.45
N LEU A 442 -5.08 -12.02 -33.66
CA LEU A 442 -5.15 -11.98 -32.22
C LEU A 442 -3.73 -12.07 -31.67
N SER A 443 -3.41 -11.21 -30.70
CA SER A 443 -2.15 -11.31 -29.98
C SER A 443 -2.39 -11.35 -28.48
N LYS A 444 -1.60 -12.14 -27.77
CA LYS A 444 -1.65 -12.27 -26.31
C LYS A 444 -0.32 -11.88 -25.71
N LYS A 445 -0.35 -11.07 -24.66
CA LYS A 445 0.82 -10.76 -23.85
C LYS A 445 1.16 -11.97 -23.00
N LEU A 446 2.37 -12.48 -23.15
CA LEU A 446 2.86 -13.59 -22.35
C LEU A 446 3.56 -13.10 -21.08
N TRP A 447 4.37 -12.05 -21.20
CA TRP A 447 5.09 -11.38 -20.11
C TRP A 447 5.18 -9.88 -20.36
N HIS A 448 5.90 -9.13 -19.52
CA HIS A 448 5.93 -7.66 -19.50
C HIS A 448 5.93 -6.98 -20.88
N LYS A 449 6.76 -7.47 -21.81
CA LYS A 449 7.03 -6.84 -23.13
C LYS A 449 6.94 -7.80 -24.32
N ILE A 450 6.60 -9.06 -24.08
CA ILE A 450 6.62 -10.13 -25.10
C ILE A 450 5.20 -10.53 -25.46
N TRP A 451 4.93 -10.56 -26.76
CA TRP A 451 3.65 -10.91 -27.33
C TRP A 451 3.78 -12.10 -28.27
N TRP A 452 2.83 -13.01 -28.17
CA TRP A 452 2.59 -14.00 -29.19
C TRP A 452 1.46 -13.52 -30.09
N LYS A 453 1.63 -13.69 -31.40
CA LYS A 453 0.67 -13.24 -32.41
C LYS A 453 0.29 -14.41 -33.29
N LEU A 454 -1.02 -14.60 -33.45
CA LEU A 454 -1.62 -15.43 -34.47
C LEU A 454 -2.38 -14.51 -35.42
N GLU A 455 -2.09 -14.59 -36.71
CA GLU A 455 -2.73 -13.76 -37.72
C GLU A 455 -3.19 -14.62 -38.88
N THR A 456 -4.44 -14.40 -39.28
CA THR A 456 -5.02 -14.96 -40.50
C THR A 456 -5.20 -13.87 -41.55
N GLY A 457 -4.98 -14.21 -42.81
CA GLY A 457 -5.05 -13.21 -43.88
C GLY A 457 -5.55 -13.75 -45.22
N PHE A 458 -6.06 -12.82 -46.02
CA PHE A 458 -6.45 -12.99 -47.42
C PHE A 458 -5.72 -11.92 -48.24
N ASN A 459 -5.13 -12.32 -49.34
CA ASN A 459 -4.44 -11.41 -50.25
C ASN A 459 -4.89 -11.66 -51.69
N LYS A 460 -5.20 -10.59 -52.40
CA LYS A 460 -5.63 -10.63 -53.79
C LYS A 460 -4.72 -9.75 -54.63
N GLU A 461 -3.98 -10.36 -55.54
CA GLU A 461 -3.08 -9.68 -56.47
C GLU A 461 -3.71 -9.65 -57.87
N LEU A 462 -4.05 -8.45 -58.34
CA LEU A 462 -4.56 -8.19 -59.68
C LEU A 462 -3.47 -7.49 -60.47
N VAL A 463 -2.69 -8.26 -61.21
CA VAL A 463 -1.53 -7.74 -61.92
C VAL A 463 -1.71 -7.91 -63.42
N LYS A 464 -1.56 -6.82 -64.16
CA LYS A 464 -1.56 -6.85 -65.62
C LYS A 464 -0.11 -6.81 -66.07
N PHE A 465 0.34 -7.91 -66.66
CA PHE A 465 1.45 -7.87 -67.61
C PHE A 465 0.87 -7.39 -68.94
N SER A 466 1.55 -6.49 -69.64
CA SER A 466 1.11 -6.10 -70.97
C SER A 466 2.04 -6.66 -72.03
N THR A 467 1.49 -7.23 -73.10
CA THR A 467 2.10 -7.09 -74.42
C THR A 467 1.03 -7.13 -75.50
N ASP A 468 1.32 -6.41 -76.57
CA ASP A 468 0.41 -5.64 -77.41
C ASP A 468 -0.46 -6.45 -78.41
N THR A 469 -0.82 -5.78 -79.51
CA THR A 469 -2.07 -5.88 -80.25
C THR A 469 -2.49 -7.25 -80.83
N GLN A 470 -1.74 -8.35 -80.66
CA GLN A 470 -2.21 -9.69 -81.04
C GLN A 470 -1.79 -10.86 -80.11
N GLY A 471 -1.27 -10.64 -78.89
CA GLY A 471 -0.67 -11.76 -78.12
C GLY A 471 -0.78 -11.76 -76.59
N ASN A 472 -1.87 -11.21 -76.06
CA ASN A 472 -2.29 -11.01 -74.66
C ASN A 472 -1.54 -11.70 -73.49
N THR A 473 -1.39 -10.94 -72.40
CA THR A 473 -1.05 -11.44 -71.06
C THR A 473 -2.09 -11.00 -70.01
N LYS A 474 -2.44 -11.88 -69.07
CA LYS A 474 -3.22 -11.56 -67.87
C LYS A 474 -3.00 -12.64 -66.81
N TRP A 475 -2.80 -12.25 -65.57
CA TRP A 475 -2.87 -13.19 -64.46
C TRP A 475 -3.60 -12.58 -63.27
N ASN A 476 -4.32 -13.43 -62.55
CA ASN A 476 -4.96 -13.13 -61.29
C ASN A 476 -4.48 -14.19 -60.31
N SER A 477 -4.02 -13.77 -59.13
CA SER A 477 -3.70 -14.68 -58.03
C SER A 477 -4.57 -14.31 -56.84
N GLU A 478 -5.16 -15.34 -56.24
CA GLU A 478 -5.92 -15.24 -55.00
C GLU A 478 -5.24 -16.15 -53.97
N GLU A 479 -4.64 -15.54 -52.96
CA GLU A 479 -4.01 -16.23 -51.85
C GLU A 479 -5.05 -16.45 -50.75
N PHE A 480 -5.26 -17.71 -50.36
CA PHE A 480 -6.22 -18.08 -49.33
C PHE A 480 -5.50 -18.52 -48.05
N GLU A 481 -6.06 -18.12 -46.91
CA GLU A 481 -5.66 -18.51 -45.56
C GLU A 481 -4.15 -18.45 -45.30
N VAL A 482 -3.65 -17.24 -45.11
CA VAL A 482 -2.32 -17.02 -44.53
C VAL A 482 -2.40 -17.37 -43.05
N ILE A 483 -1.72 -18.40 -42.54
CA ILE A 483 -1.57 -18.59 -41.09
C ILE A 483 -0.18 -18.10 -40.70
N SER A 484 -0.12 -16.97 -40.01
CA SER A 484 1.13 -16.39 -39.51
C SER A 484 1.26 -16.61 -38.02
N LEU A 485 2.42 -17.11 -37.62
CA LEU A 485 2.85 -17.17 -36.23
C LEU A 485 3.99 -16.19 -36.00
N GLY A 486 3.78 -15.31 -35.04
CA GLY A 486 4.66 -14.17 -34.80
C GLY A 486 5.09 -14.04 -33.35
N PHE A 487 6.32 -13.61 -33.17
CA PHE A 487 6.84 -13.15 -31.89
C PHE A 487 7.18 -11.67 -32.00
N GLU A 488 6.59 -10.87 -31.10
CA GLU A 488 6.79 -9.43 -31.07
C GLU A 488 7.33 -9.03 -29.69
N TYR A 489 8.44 -8.28 -29.69
CA TYR A 489 8.97 -7.63 -28.50
C TYR A 489 8.76 -6.12 -28.60
N ARG A 490 8.21 -5.51 -27.54
CA ARG A 490 7.97 -4.07 -27.43
C ARG A 490 8.72 -3.51 -26.26
N HIS A 491 9.62 -2.57 -26.49
CA HIS A 491 10.26 -1.87 -25.36
C HIS A 491 9.35 -0.78 -24.81
#